data_AF-A0A3M1L5K6-F1
#
_entry.id   AF-A0A3M1L5K6-F1
#
_cell.length_a   1.000
_cell.length_b   1.000
_cell.length_c   1.000
_cell.angle_alpha   90.00
_cell.angle_beta   90.00
_cell.angle_gamma   90.00
#
_symmetry.space_group_name_H-M   'P 1'
#
loop_
_entity.id
_entity.type
_entity.pdbx_description
1 polymer ?
#
loop_
_entity_poly.entity_id
_entity_poly.type
_entity_poly.pdbx_seq_one_letter_code
_entity_poly.pdbx_strand_id
1 'polypeptide(L)'
;MAVEQTREATVKERLLDRLLETARALPEEKLSAVVDFADYLQHQQRRRKPERGSAEAILQHAGKFQFEPGELDRLLAEIEQMREMDLEDHDRLSA
;
A
#
# COMPACT_ATOMS: atom_id res chain seq x y z
N MET A 1 -13.37 -24.93 -6.90
CA MET A 1 -12.64 -23.78 -7.51
C MET A 1 -13.24 -23.25 -8.82
N ALA A 2 -14.20 -23.93 -9.48
CA ALA A 2 -14.77 -23.47 -10.77
C ALA A 2 -16.00 -22.53 -10.66
N VAL A 3 -16.61 -22.41 -9.48
CA VAL A 3 -17.88 -21.66 -9.27
C VAL A 3 -17.64 -20.17 -8.94
N GLU A 4 -16.45 -19.83 -8.45
CA GLU A 4 -16.08 -18.44 -8.11
C GLU A 4 -15.76 -17.61 -9.36
N GLN A 5 -15.06 -18.22 -10.32
CA GLN A 5 -14.67 -17.54 -11.58
C GLN A 5 -15.86 -17.19 -12.48
N THR A 6 -16.96 -17.95 -12.42
CA THR A 6 -18.19 -17.68 -13.18
C THR A 6 -19.04 -16.56 -12.55
N ARG A 7 -18.95 -16.36 -11.24
CA ARG A 7 -19.60 -15.24 -10.53
C ARG A 7 -18.85 -13.92 -10.72
N GLU A 8 -17.53 -13.93 -10.70
CA GLU A 8 -16.73 -12.71 -10.91
C GLU A 8 -16.86 -12.16 -12.34
N ALA A 9 -16.85 -13.05 -13.35
CA ALA A 9 -17.04 -12.65 -14.75
C ALA A 9 -18.39 -11.95 -14.96
N THR A 10 -19.47 -12.51 -14.38
CA THR A 10 -20.82 -11.95 -14.50
C THR A 10 -21.04 -10.64 -13.74
N VAL A 11 -20.33 -10.41 -12.63
CA VAL A 11 -20.41 -9.14 -11.90
C VAL A 11 -19.63 -8.04 -12.62
N LYS A 12 -18.45 -8.35 -13.16
CA LYS A 12 -17.62 -7.39 -13.89
C LYS A 12 -18.31 -6.89 -15.15
N GLU A 13 -18.93 -7.77 -15.93
CA GLU A 13 -19.69 -7.41 -17.12
C GLU A 13 -20.84 -6.44 -16.78
N ARG A 14 -21.64 -6.75 -15.74
CA ARG A 14 -22.73 -5.87 -15.28
C ARG A 14 -22.24 -4.48 -14.84
N LEU A 15 -21.08 -4.41 -14.20
CA LEU A 15 -20.49 -3.14 -13.80
C LEU A 15 -19.99 -2.32 -14.99
N LEU A 16 -19.42 -2.98 -16.00
CA LEU A 16 -18.99 -2.33 -17.24
C LEU A 16 -20.19 -1.80 -18.04
N ASP A 17 -21.26 -2.59 -18.15
CA ASP A 17 -22.49 -2.16 -18.82
C ASP A 17 -23.09 -0.93 -18.13
N ARG A 18 -23.18 -0.96 -16.80
CA ARG A 18 -23.68 0.18 -16.01
C ARG A 18 -22.78 1.42 -16.14
N LEU A 19 -21.46 1.24 -16.18
CA LEU A 19 -20.51 2.33 -16.39
C LEU A 19 -20.72 2.97 -17.77
N LEU A 20 -20.87 2.16 -18.82
CA LEU A 20 -21.12 2.61 -20.18
C LEU A 20 -22.43 3.39 -20.30
N GLU A 21 -23.52 2.88 -19.72
CA GLU A 21 -24.81 3.57 -19.71
C GLU A 21 -24.73 4.92 -18.98
N THR A 22 -24.06 4.93 -17.82
CA THR A 22 -23.91 6.16 -17.03
C THR A 22 -23.02 7.18 -17.75
N ALA A 23 -21.93 6.72 -18.38
CA ALA A 23 -21.00 7.58 -19.11
C ALA A 23 -21.64 8.22 -20.35
N ARG A 24 -22.55 7.50 -21.05
CA ARG A 24 -23.30 8.04 -22.19
C ARG A 24 -24.24 9.19 -21.82
N ALA A 25 -24.69 9.25 -20.57
CA ALA A 25 -25.56 10.32 -20.09
C ALA A 25 -24.78 11.59 -19.66
N LEU A 26 -23.45 11.54 -19.67
CA LEU A 26 -22.61 12.66 -19.25
C LEU A 26 -22.29 13.61 -20.42
N PRO A 27 -22.17 14.92 -20.14
CA PRO A 27 -21.55 15.87 -21.07
C PRO A 27 -20.09 15.50 -21.38
N GLU A 28 -19.60 15.91 -22.55
CA GLU A 28 -18.25 15.62 -23.02
C GLU A 28 -17.16 16.07 -22.04
N GLU A 29 -17.34 17.23 -21.40
CA GLU A 29 -16.39 17.79 -20.43
C GLU A 29 -16.29 16.91 -19.17
N LYS A 30 -17.33 16.15 -18.85
CA LYS A 30 -17.37 15.24 -17.71
C LYS A 30 -16.86 13.84 -18.07
N LEU A 31 -16.96 13.44 -19.35
CA LEU A 31 -16.39 12.20 -19.85
C LEU A 31 -14.86 12.19 -19.71
N SER A 32 -14.18 13.31 -19.96
CA SER A 32 -12.73 13.43 -19.73
C SER A 32 -12.36 13.08 -18.29
N ALA A 33 -13.10 13.59 -17.30
CA ALA A 33 -12.83 13.32 -15.89
C ALA A 33 -13.03 11.84 -15.52
N VAL A 34 -13.95 11.13 -16.19
CA VAL A 34 -14.14 9.69 -16.01
C VAL A 34 -12.94 8.91 -16.56
N VAL A 35 -12.41 9.32 -17.71
CA VAL A 35 -11.20 8.72 -18.31
C VAL A 35 -9.99 8.96 -17.41
N ASP A 36 -9.76 10.21 -16.97
CA ASP A 36 -8.66 10.57 -16.08
C ASP A 36 -8.70 9.76 -14.78
N PHE A 37 -9.89 9.55 -14.23
CA PHE A 37 -10.07 8.75 -13.02
C PHE A 37 -9.81 7.26 -13.28
N ALA A 38 -10.25 6.71 -14.42
CA ALA A 38 -9.95 5.34 -14.79
C ALA A 38 -8.44 5.11 -14.95
N ASP A 39 -7.73 6.04 -15.58
CA ASP A 39 -6.27 6.01 -15.72
C ASP A 39 -5.58 6.08 -14.35
N TYR A 40 -6.02 6.98 -13.48
CA TYR A 40 -5.54 7.05 -12.10
C TYR A 40 -5.72 5.71 -11.36
N LEU A 41 -6.87 5.05 -11.48
CA LEU A 41 -7.11 3.76 -10.86
C LEU A 41 -6.22 2.65 -11.44
N GLN A 42 -5.96 2.66 -12.75
CA GLN A 42 -5.01 1.73 -13.37
C GLN A 42 -3.58 1.98 -12.86
N HIS A 43 -3.19 3.25 -12.70
CA HIS A 43 -1.89 3.61 -12.12
C HIS A 43 -1.79 3.24 -10.64
N GLN A 44 -2.87 3.37 -9.86
CA GLN A 44 -2.94 2.90 -8.47
C GLN A 44 -2.79 1.39 -8.35
N GLN A 45 -3.45 0.61 -9.23
CA GLN A 45 -3.25 -0.84 -9.28
C GLN A 45 -1.80 -1.22 -9.64
N ARG A 46 -1.14 -0.39 -10.47
CA ARG A 46 0.26 -0.57 -10.86
C ARG A 46 1.27 -0.08 -9.81
N ARG A 47 0.85 0.77 -8.86
CA ARG A 47 1.65 1.08 -7.66
C ARG A 47 1.71 -0.18 -6.81
N ARG A 48 2.66 -1.05 -7.15
CA ARG A 48 3.15 -2.14 -6.33
C ARG A 48 3.27 -1.65 -4.89
N LYS A 49 2.98 -2.54 -3.93
CA LYS A 49 3.33 -2.33 -2.52
C LYS A 49 4.68 -1.61 -2.46
N PRO A 50 4.78 -0.49 -1.73
CA PRO A 50 6.03 0.24 -1.66
C PRO A 50 7.12 -0.74 -1.28
N GLU A 51 8.28 -0.60 -1.93
CA GLU A 51 9.40 -1.51 -1.72
C GLU A 51 9.68 -1.63 -0.22
N ARG A 52 9.92 -2.86 0.24
CA ARG A 52 10.14 -3.12 1.67
C ARG A 52 11.32 -2.25 2.14
N GLY A 53 11.05 -1.34 3.09
CA GLY A 53 12.04 -0.42 3.62
C GLY A 53 12.12 0.94 2.90
N SER A 54 11.31 1.20 1.87
CA SER A 54 11.20 2.54 1.29
C SER A 54 10.55 3.51 2.28
N ALA A 55 10.87 4.80 2.15
CA ALA A 55 10.26 5.84 2.97
C ALA A 55 8.73 5.82 2.88
N GLU A 56 8.19 5.54 1.69
CA GLU A 56 6.75 5.42 1.44
C GLU A 56 6.14 4.22 2.16
N ALA A 57 6.85 3.09 2.27
CA ALA A 57 6.41 1.93 3.04
C ALA A 57 6.34 2.26 4.54
N ILE A 58 7.34 2.97 5.07
CA ILE A 58 7.42 3.34 6.48
C ILE A 58 6.33 4.38 6.82
N LEU A 59 6.15 5.39 5.97
CA LEU A 59 5.18 6.47 6.18
C LEU A 59 3.72 5.98 6.18
N GLN A 60 3.39 4.88 5.50
CA GLN A 60 2.05 4.28 5.58
C GLN A 60 1.63 3.84 6.98
N HIS A 61 2.61 3.63 7.88
CA HIS A 61 2.38 3.22 9.26
C HIS A 61 2.63 4.33 10.30
N ALA A 62 3.03 5.53 9.86
CA ALA A 62 3.23 6.67 10.76
C ALA A 62 1.94 7.00 11.53
N GLY A 63 2.04 7.08 12.85
CA GLY A 63 0.92 7.38 13.75
C GLY A 63 -0.10 6.24 13.95
N LYS A 64 0.11 5.07 13.33
CA LYS A 64 -0.74 3.88 13.52
C LYS A 64 -0.20 2.90 14.56
N PHE A 65 1.08 3.02 14.89
CA PHE A 65 1.67 2.23 15.96
C PHE A 65 1.14 2.74 17.30
N GLN A 66 0.32 1.92 17.94
CA GLN A 66 -0.02 2.08 19.34
C GLN A 66 0.93 1.20 20.13
N PHE A 67 1.66 1.83 21.03
CA PHE A 67 2.52 1.15 22.00
C PHE A 67 1.79 1.15 23.33
N GLU A 68 1.95 0.07 24.09
CA GLU A 68 1.57 0.06 25.49
C GLU A 68 2.43 1.10 26.27
N PRO A 69 1.94 1.63 27.40
CA PRO A 69 2.70 2.58 28.21
C PRO A 69 4.10 2.03 28.56
N GLY A 70 5.14 2.73 28.11
CA GLY A 70 6.55 2.36 28.32
C GLY A 70 7.11 1.26 27.40
N GLU A 71 6.32 0.74 26.46
CA GLU A 71 6.79 -0.25 25.47
C GLU A 71 7.76 0.38 24.46
N LEU A 72 7.48 1.61 24.01
CA LEU A 72 8.37 2.35 23.11
C LEU A 72 9.77 2.55 23.71
N ASP A 73 9.84 2.97 24.97
CA ASP A 73 11.12 3.23 25.65
C ASP A 73 11.95 1.95 25.80
N ARG A 74 11.28 0.81 26.06
CA ARG A 74 11.95 -0.51 26.11
C ARG A 74 12.47 -0.92 24.75
N LEU A 75 11.66 -0.81 23.70
CA LEU A 75 12.07 -1.16 22.34
C LEU A 75 13.26 -0.30 21.88
N LEU A 76 13.26 0.99 22.22
CA LEU A 76 14.39 1.87 21.92
C LEU A 76 15.65 1.48 22.69
N ALA A 77 15.54 1.13 23.97
CA ALA A 77 16.66 0.66 24.77
C ALA A 77 17.23 -0.68 24.25
N GLU A 78 16.37 -1.61 23.84
CA GLU A 78 16.79 -2.89 23.22
C GLU A 78 17.52 -2.66 21.89
N ILE A 79 17.00 -1.77 21.03
CA ILE A 79 17.65 -1.43 19.76
C ILE A 79 19.03 -0.82 20.00
N GLU A 80 19.17 0.06 20.97
CA GLU A 80 20.45 0.68 21.28
C GLU A 80 21.46 -0.35 21.82
N GLN A 81 21.02 -1.24 22.71
CA GLN A 81 21.85 -2.34 23.21
C GLN A 81 22.35 -3.26 22.09
N MET A 82 21.50 -3.56 21.10
CA MET A 82 21.94 -4.35 19.94
C MET A 82 22.97 -3.62 19.09
N ARG A 83 22.84 -2.30 18.91
CA ARG A 83 23.82 -1.50 18.17
C ARG A 83 25.18 -1.47 18.87
N GLU A 84 25.18 -1.34 20.19
CA GLU A 84 26.43 -1.38 20.98
C GLU A 84 27.15 -2.72 20.81
N MET A 85 26.41 -3.85 20.84
CA MET A 85 26.98 -5.17 20.58
C MET A 85 27.51 -5.32 19.15
N ASP A 86 26.79 -4.83 18.14
CA ASP A 86 27.24 -4.86 16.74
C ASP A 86 28.54 -4.04 16.54
N LEU A 87 28.69 -2.93 17.26
CA LEU A 87 29.90 -2.09 17.24
C LEU A 87 31.08 -2.77 17.94
N GLU A 88 30.86 -3.40 19.09
CA GLU A 88 31.89 -4.16 19.81
C GLU A 88 32.42 -5.35 18.97
N ASP A 89 31.54 -6.06 18.27
CA ASP A 89 31.93 -7.16 17.39
C ASP A 89 32.68 -6.66 16.15
N HIS A 90 32.33 -5.48 15.62
CA HIS A 90 33.03 -4.88 14.50
C HIS A 90 34.43 -4.37 14.88
N ASP A 91 34.61 -3.86 16.10
CA ASP A 91 35.91 -3.44 16.62
C ASP A 91 36.83 -4.66 16.84
N ARG A 92 36.30 -5.77 17.36
CA ARG A 92 37.06 -7.02 17.56
C ARG A 92 37.52 -7.68 16.26
N LEU A 93 36.80 -7.49 15.16
CA LEU A 93 37.17 -8.01 13.83
C LEU A 93 38.18 -7.11 13.09
N SER A 94 38.42 -5.90 13.61
CA SER A 94 39.32 -4.90 13.01
C SER A 94 40.68 -4.76 13.72
N ALA A 95 40.88 -5.48 14.83
CA ALA A 95 42.12 -5.59 15.59
C ALA A 95 42.92 -6.85 15.20
#